data_AF-A0AAE0AVS2-F1
#
_entry.id   AF-A0AAE0AVS2-F1
#
_cell.length_a   1.000
_cell.length_b   1.000
_cell.length_c   1.000
_cell.angle_alpha   90.00
_cell.angle_beta   90.00
_cell.angle_gamma   90.00
#
_symmetry.space_group_name_H-M   'P 1'
#
loop_
_entity.id
_entity.type
_entity.pdbx_description
1 polymer ?
#
loop_
_entity_poly.entity_id
_entity_poly.type
_entity_poly.pdbx_seq_one_letter_code
_entity_poly.pdbx_strand_id
1 'polypeptide(L)'
;MMEEDLNILKELFIANGEGLPRSLVEREAKLAEEILSLFHLQSETVIQMLMSASEHISMKLDPRKHGHMHSEGANTLMRVLCHKKDREASKFLKRQYQLPISSEYDDTPSDPTLRSPITFDLRKQSTSMHWTKNSQSSFKSMSRKLQKAASEIRNVNWL
;
A
#
# COMPACT_ATOMS: atom_id res chain seq x y z
N MET A 1 -3.37 -12.66 4.15
CA MET A 1 -2.01 -12.84 3.58
C MET A 1 -1.14 -11.65 3.93
N MET A 2 -1.66 -10.43 3.78
CA MET A 2 -0.93 -9.21 4.16
C MET A 2 -0.78 -9.04 5.68
N GLU A 3 -1.75 -9.54 6.46
CA GLU A 3 -1.75 -9.51 7.93
C GLU A 3 -0.64 -10.39 8.49
N GLU A 4 -0.48 -11.58 7.90
CA GLU A 4 0.60 -12.51 8.23
C GLU A 4 1.96 -11.91 7.86
N ASP A 5 2.06 -11.29 6.68
CA ASP A 5 3.30 -10.63 6.25
C ASP A 5 3.67 -9.45 7.19
N LEU A 6 2.68 -8.68 7.65
CA LEU A 6 2.89 -7.64 8.65
C LEU A 6 3.33 -8.23 10.00
N ASN A 7 2.74 -9.34 10.43
CA ASN A 7 3.13 -10.03 11.65
C ASN A 7 4.58 -10.54 11.58
N ILE A 8 4.99 -11.11 10.44
CA ILE A 8 6.38 -11.51 10.19
C ILE A 8 7.31 -10.30 10.27
N LEU A 9 6.91 -9.14 9.71
CA LEU A 9 7.70 -7.92 9.79
C LEU A 9 7.82 -7.41 11.23
N LYS A 10 6.74 -7.46 12.03
CA LYS A 10 6.77 -7.09 13.46
C LYS A 10 7.73 -7.98 14.23
N GLU A 11 7.64 -9.30 14.05
CA GLU A 11 8.55 -10.26 14.69
C GLU A 11 10.01 -10.07 14.24
N LEU A 12 10.25 -9.64 12.99
CA LEU A 12 11.59 -9.29 12.51
C LEU A 12 12.20 -8.13 13.31
N PHE A 13 11.42 -7.08 13.58
CA PHE A 13 11.90 -5.93 14.36
C PHE A 13 12.04 -6.24 15.86
N ILE A 14 11.22 -7.14 16.39
CA ILE A 14 11.34 -7.63 17.78
C ILE A 14 12.58 -8.52 17.92
N ALA A 15 12.93 -9.27 16.88
CA ALA A 15 14.10 -10.16 16.81
C ALA A 15 14.23 -11.06 18.06
N ASN A 16 13.16 -11.79 18.41
CA ASN A 16 13.13 -12.68 19.58
C ASN A 16 13.51 -12.00 20.92
N GLY A 17 13.32 -10.68 21.04
CA GLY A 17 13.64 -9.90 22.23
C GLY A 17 15.00 -9.21 22.18
N GLU A 18 15.77 -9.40 21.11
CA GLU A 18 17.07 -8.76 20.89
C GLU A 18 16.96 -7.44 20.11
N GLY A 19 15.77 -7.16 19.55
CA GLY A 19 15.48 -5.98 18.74
C GLY A 19 14.73 -4.89 19.50
N LEU A 20 13.78 -4.25 18.81
CA LEU A 20 12.98 -3.17 19.38
C LEU A 20 11.97 -3.70 20.43
N PRO A 21 11.62 -2.90 21.45
CA PRO A 21 10.56 -3.26 22.39
C PRO A 21 9.25 -3.56 21.65
N ARG A 22 8.59 -4.67 21.98
CA ARG A 22 7.31 -5.07 21.37
C ARG A 22 6.30 -3.92 21.40
N SER A 23 6.18 -3.20 22.51
CA SER A 23 5.27 -2.05 22.65
C SER A 23 5.53 -0.90 21.67
N LEU A 24 6.79 -0.69 21.26
CA LEU A 24 7.14 0.29 20.23
C LEU A 24 6.75 -0.24 18.85
N VAL A 25 7.09 -1.49 18.54
CA VAL A 25 6.74 -2.12 17.25
C VAL A 25 5.23 -2.15 17.03
N GLU A 26 4.45 -2.51 18.05
CA GLU A 26 2.99 -2.48 18.01
C GLU A 26 2.45 -1.05 17.75
N ARG A 27 3.04 -0.04 18.39
CA ARG A 27 2.64 1.35 18.20
C ARG A 27 2.89 1.82 16.76
N GLU A 28 4.06 1.53 16.21
CA GLU A 28 4.42 1.93 14.84
C GLU A 28 3.64 1.13 13.79
N ALA A 29 3.28 -0.13 14.07
CA ALA A 29 2.49 -0.96 13.19
C ALA A 29 1.00 -0.55 13.10
N LYS A 30 0.51 0.23 14.07
CA LYS A 30 -0.91 0.54 14.22
C LYS A 30 -1.57 1.08 12.95
N LEU A 31 -0.93 2.02 12.25
CA LEU A 31 -1.47 2.58 11.01
C LEU A 31 -1.56 1.54 9.90
N ALA A 32 -0.59 0.63 9.80
CA ALA A 32 -0.63 -0.45 8.83
C ALA A 32 -1.77 -1.43 9.14
N GLU A 33 -1.99 -1.76 10.42
CA GLU A 33 -3.11 -2.60 10.86
C GLU A 33 -4.47 -1.96 10.55
N GLU A 34 -4.61 -0.65 10.81
CA GLU A 34 -5.81 0.12 10.46
C GLU A 34 -6.06 0.08 8.95
N ILE A 35 -5.04 0.29 8.12
CA ILE A 35 -5.18 0.19 6.65
C ILE A 35 -5.58 -1.23 6.22
N LEU A 36 -4.94 -2.27 6.78
CA LEU A 36 -5.29 -3.65 6.46
C LEU A 36 -6.73 -3.99 6.86
N SER A 37 -7.25 -3.43 7.95
CA SER A 37 -8.65 -3.60 8.33
C SER A 37 -9.62 -3.09 7.24
N LEU A 38 -9.27 -2.01 6.53
CA LEU A 38 -10.08 -1.49 5.42
C LEU A 38 -10.14 -2.47 4.23
N PHE A 39 -9.10 -3.27 4.02
CA PHE A 39 -9.11 -4.32 2.99
C PHE A 39 -10.08 -5.47 3.30
N HIS A 40 -10.54 -5.61 4.54
CA HIS A 40 -11.54 -6.61 4.94
C HIS A 40 -12.99 -6.13 4.76
N LEU A 41 -13.21 -4.81 4.70
CA LEU A 41 -14.55 -4.26 4.51
C LEU A 41 -15.09 -4.53 3.10
N GLN A 42 -16.41 -4.51 2.92
CA GLN A 42 -16.98 -4.56 1.57
C GLN A 42 -16.64 -3.28 0.79
N SER A 43 -16.50 -3.38 -0.53
CA SER A 43 -16.14 -2.24 -1.38
C SER A 43 -17.14 -1.09 -1.24
N GLU A 44 -18.42 -1.40 -1.13
CA GLU A 44 -19.51 -0.45 -0.93
C GLU A 44 -19.32 0.36 0.36
N THR A 45 -18.89 -0.29 1.44
CA THR A 45 -18.61 0.38 2.72
C THR A 45 -17.45 1.36 2.58
N VAL A 46 -16.35 0.94 1.94
CA VAL A 46 -15.17 1.79 1.73
C VAL A 46 -15.50 2.96 0.79
N ILE A 47 -16.33 2.73 -0.23
CA ILE A 47 -16.86 3.77 -1.12
C ILE A 47 -17.69 4.78 -0.33
N GLN A 48 -18.60 4.33 0.53
CA GLN A 48 -19.42 5.24 1.35
C GLN A 48 -18.55 6.08 2.28
N MET A 49 -17.56 5.47 2.94
CA MET A 49 -16.58 6.18 3.77
C MET A 49 -15.82 7.24 2.96
N LEU A 50 -15.43 6.93 1.71
CA LEU A 50 -14.75 7.86 0.83
C LEU A 50 -15.66 9.04 0.45
N MET A 51 -16.91 8.77 0.07
CA MET A 51 -17.89 9.80 -0.27
C MET A 51 -18.09 10.77 0.91
N SER A 52 -18.34 10.24 2.11
CA SER A 52 -18.49 11.06 3.32
C SER A 52 -17.23 11.87 3.64
N ALA A 53 -16.05 11.26 3.53
CA ALA A 53 -14.78 11.97 3.73
C ALA A 53 -14.58 13.10 2.70
N SER A 54 -15.04 12.91 1.46
CA SER A 54 -14.92 13.88 0.37
C SER A 54 -15.91 15.04 0.45
N GLU A 55 -17.15 14.79 0.91
CA GLU A 55 -18.17 15.83 1.10
C GLU A 55 -17.71 16.85 2.15
N HIS A 56 -17.01 16.39 3.20
CA HIS A 56 -16.41 17.27 4.20
C HIS A 56 -15.24 18.12 3.68
N ILE A 57 -14.61 17.73 2.55
CA ILE A 57 -13.56 18.54 1.89
C ILE A 57 -14.20 19.66 1.06
N SER A 58 -15.35 19.40 0.42
CA SER A 58 -16.05 20.39 -0.41
C SER A 58 -16.80 21.46 0.42
N MET A 59 -17.16 21.16 1.67
CA MET A 59 -17.97 22.05 2.53
C MET A 59 -17.18 22.97 3.48
N LYS A 60 -15.84 22.92 3.54
CA LYS A 60 -15.04 23.70 4.52
C LYS A 60 -13.89 24.50 3.90
N LEU A 61 -14.22 25.68 3.40
CA LEU A 61 -13.31 26.82 3.22
C LEU A 61 -13.11 27.60 4.54
N ASP A 62 -12.89 26.93 5.68
CA ASP A 62 -12.46 27.62 6.91
C ASP A 62 -11.24 26.88 7.52
N PRO A 63 -10.01 27.44 7.38
CA PRO A 63 -8.77 26.73 7.66
C PRO A 63 -8.39 26.68 9.14
N ARG A 64 -9.25 27.12 10.08
CA ARG A 64 -8.80 27.40 11.45
C ARG A 64 -8.97 26.30 12.48
N LYS A 65 -9.70 25.23 12.23
CA LYS A 65 -9.85 24.12 13.19
C LYS A 65 -10.07 22.83 12.41
N HIS A 66 -9.59 21.70 12.95
CA HIS A 66 -9.77 20.31 12.48
C HIS A 66 -8.63 19.78 11.61
N GLY A 67 -7.92 18.81 12.19
CA GLY A 67 -6.57 18.39 11.81
C GLY A 67 -6.45 17.69 10.45
N HIS A 68 -5.19 17.54 10.07
CA HIS A 68 -4.61 16.88 8.90
C HIS A 68 -5.25 15.54 8.46
N MET A 69 -6.09 14.93 9.28
CA MET A 69 -6.67 13.60 9.12
C MET A 69 -7.81 13.51 8.08
N HIS A 70 -8.49 14.60 7.71
CA HIS A 70 -9.65 14.51 6.81
C HIS A 70 -9.29 14.34 5.32
N SER A 71 -8.27 15.03 4.82
CA SER A 71 -7.78 14.86 3.44
C SER A 71 -6.93 13.58 3.29
N GLU A 72 -6.15 13.25 4.33
CA GLU A 72 -5.33 12.05 4.37
C GLU A 72 -6.16 10.76 4.42
N GLY A 73 -7.32 10.79 5.11
CA GLY A 73 -8.29 9.70 5.13
C GLY A 73 -8.88 9.40 3.75
N ALA A 74 -9.35 10.43 3.02
CA ALA A 74 -9.91 10.26 1.68
C ALA A 74 -8.87 9.68 0.68
N ASN A 75 -7.63 10.18 0.73
CA ASN A 75 -6.54 9.65 -0.10
C ASN A 75 -6.19 8.20 0.23
N THR A 76 -6.23 7.83 1.51
CA THR A 76 -6.02 6.44 1.95
C THR A 76 -7.12 5.53 1.43
N LEU A 77 -8.39 5.92 1.60
CA LEU A 77 -9.56 5.16 1.11
C LEU A 77 -9.53 4.98 -0.41
N MET A 78 -9.14 6.03 -1.15
CA MET A 78 -8.90 5.97 -2.60
C MET A 78 -7.88 4.88 -2.95
N ARG A 79 -6.73 4.89 -2.29
CA ARG A 79 -5.65 3.92 -2.53
C ARG A 79 -6.08 2.50 -2.17
N VAL A 80 -6.82 2.32 -1.08
CA VAL A 80 -7.38 1.00 -0.71
C VAL A 80 -8.28 0.48 -1.84
N LEU A 81 -9.22 1.29 -2.33
CA LEU A 81 -10.12 0.89 -3.43
C LEU A 81 -9.33 0.53 -4.70
N CYS A 82 -8.29 1.28 -5.06
CA CYS A 82 -7.44 0.98 -6.21
C CYS A 82 -6.74 -0.39 -6.12
N HIS A 83 -6.39 -0.84 -4.91
CA HIS A 83 -5.59 -2.06 -4.71
C HIS A 83 -6.41 -3.27 -4.26
N LYS A 84 -7.69 -3.11 -3.94
CA LYS A 84 -8.57 -4.18 -3.41
C LYS A 84 -8.85 -5.32 -4.41
N LYS A 85 -8.54 -5.14 -5.71
CA LYS A 85 -8.84 -6.09 -6.81
C LYS A 85 -10.31 -6.53 -6.85
N ASP A 86 -11.21 -5.57 -6.63
CA ASP A 86 -12.65 -5.79 -6.62
C ASP A 86 -13.36 -5.11 -7.80
N ARG A 87 -14.43 -5.74 -8.31
CA ARG A 87 -15.14 -5.27 -9.52
C ARG A 87 -15.96 -4.01 -9.23
N GLU A 88 -16.64 -3.95 -8.09
CA GLU A 88 -17.47 -2.80 -7.74
C GLU A 88 -16.60 -1.59 -7.39
N ALA A 89 -15.48 -1.79 -6.67
CA ALA A 89 -14.46 -0.77 -6.49
C ALA A 89 -13.95 -0.21 -7.83
N SER A 90 -13.57 -1.09 -8.76
CA SER A 90 -13.08 -0.69 -10.08
C SER A 90 -14.12 0.09 -10.89
N LYS A 91 -15.37 -0.36 -10.88
CA LYS A 91 -16.49 0.29 -11.57
C LYS A 91 -16.78 1.68 -11.00
N PHE A 92 -16.77 1.83 -9.68
CA PHE A 92 -16.90 3.11 -9.02
C PHE A 92 -15.76 4.06 -9.43
N LEU A 93 -14.51 3.62 -9.32
CA LEU A 93 -13.33 4.45 -9.64
C LEU A 93 -13.33 4.92 -11.11
N LYS A 94 -13.64 4.02 -12.05
CA LYS A 94 -13.75 4.38 -13.48
C LYS A 94 -14.81 5.44 -13.74
N ARG A 95 -15.98 5.34 -13.08
CA ARG A 95 -17.07 6.31 -13.24
C ARG A 95 -16.75 7.65 -12.60
N GLN A 96 -16.25 7.65 -11.36
CA GLN A 96 -16.00 8.88 -10.61
C GLN A 96 -14.83 9.68 -11.16
N TYR A 97 -13.74 9.01 -11.56
CA TYR A 97 -12.51 9.66 -12.01
C TYR A 97 -12.31 9.65 -13.52
N GLN A 98 -13.29 9.13 -14.28
CA GLN A 98 -13.24 9.06 -15.74
C GLN A 98 -11.93 8.43 -16.25
N LEU A 99 -11.46 7.40 -15.53
CA LEU A 99 -10.20 6.73 -15.87
C LEU A 99 -10.30 6.09 -17.25
N PRO A 100 -9.24 6.17 -18.08
CA PRO A 100 -9.25 5.54 -19.39
C PRO A 100 -9.51 4.04 -19.24
N ILE A 101 -10.15 3.47 -20.25
CA ILE A 101 -10.25 2.01 -20.37
C ILE A 101 -8.80 1.51 -20.39
N SER A 102 -8.48 0.56 -19.50
CA SER A 102 -7.16 -0.06 -19.47
C SER A 102 -6.83 -0.52 -20.88
N SER A 103 -5.73 0.00 -21.46
CA SER A 103 -5.23 -0.52 -22.72
C SER A 103 -5.01 -2.03 -22.53
N GLU A 104 -5.52 -2.84 -23.45
CA GLU A 104 -5.02 -4.20 -23.58
C GLU A 104 -3.50 -4.08 -23.73
N TYR A 105 -2.76 -4.62 -22.77
CA TYR A 105 -1.35 -4.91 -22.99
C TYR A 105 -1.34 -6.07 -23.97
N ASP A 106 -1.38 -5.74 -25.25
CA ASP A 106 -1.23 -6.70 -26.33
C ASP A 106 0.26 -7.09 -26.38
N ASP A 107 0.60 -8.28 -25.89
CA ASP A 107 1.95 -8.88 -25.98
C ASP A 107 2.26 -9.37 -27.42
N THR A 108 1.75 -8.68 -28.44
CA THR A 108 2.04 -9.01 -29.85
C THR A 108 3.03 -8.01 -30.45
N PRO A 109 4.17 -8.47 -30.98
CA PRO A 109 5.09 -7.60 -31.69
C PRO A 109 4.51 -7.30 -33.07
N SER A 110 3.81 -6.17 -33.19
CA SER A 110 3.30 -5.68 -34.48
C SER A 110 3.97 -4.35 -34.87
N ASP A 111 4.44 -4.38 -36.12
CA ASP A 111 5.22 -3.42 -36.92
C ASP A 111 4.81 -1.93 -36.78
N PRO A 112 5.74 -0.94 -36.81
CA PRO A 112 5.42 0.45 -36.60
C PRO A 112 5.05 1.09 -37.93
N THR A 113 3.76 1.32 -38.18
CA THR A 113 3.37 2.39 -39.10
C THR A 113 2.04 3.01 -38.71
N LEU A 114 2.13 4.30 -38.36
CA LEU A 114 1.09 5.33 -38.42
C LEU A 114 0.01 5.34 -37.33
N ARG A 115 0.28 6.06 -36.23
CA ARG A 115 -0.20 7.45 -36.05
C ARG A 115 0.17 7.99 -34.66
N SER A 116 0.84 9.15 -34.66
CA SER A 116 0.84 10.14 -33.57
C SER A 116 0.07 11.37 -34.09
N PRO A 117 -0.25 12.43 -33.30
CA PRO A 117 0.11 12.69 -31.90
C PRO A 117 -1.04 13.25 -31.03
N ILE A 118 -1.11 12.88 -29.75
CA ILE A 118 -1.61 13.79 -28.70
C ILE A 118 -0.63 13.72 -27.55
N THR A 119 0.14 14.79 -27.40
CA THR A 119 1.05 15.02 -26.29
C THR A 119 0.25 15.35 -25.03
N PHE A 120 0.31 14.47 -24.03
CA PHE A 120 0.22 14.88 -22.63
C PHE A 120 1.51 14.45 -21.94
N ASP A 121 2.48 15.36 -21.97
CA ASP A 121 3.59 15.36 -21.05
C ASP A 121 3.05 15.76 -19.68
N LEU A 122 2.89 14.80 -18.77
CA LEU A 122 2.82 15.08 -17.33
C LEU A 122 3.22 13.84 -16.53
N ARG A 123 4.47 13.92 -16.06
CA ARG A 123 5.00 13.29 -14.84
C ARG A 123 5.13 11.77 -14.85
N LYS A 124 6.12 11.29 -15.62
CA LYS A 124 6.81 10.03 -15.31
C LYS A 124 7.60 10.17 -14.00
N GLN A 125 6.99 9.74 -12.91
CA GLN A 125 7.74 9.05 -11.86
C GLN A 125 6.81 8.01 -11.24
N SER A 126 6.69 6.88 -11.92
CA SER A 126 6.09 5.68 -11.35
C SER A 126 7.07 4.56 -11.61
N THR A 127 7.90 4.29 -10.60
CA THR A 127 8.59 3.02 -10.48
C THR A 127 7.51 1.96 -10.29
N SER A 128 7.21 1.25 -11.37
CA SER A 128 6.39 0.04 -11.35
C SER A 128 7.08 -0.96 -10.41
N MET A 129 6.58 -1.09 -9.19
CA MET A 129 6.97 -2.17 -8.30
C MET A 129 6.17 -3.40 -8.70
N HIS A 130 6.78 -4.23 -9.52
CA HIS A 130 6.31 -5.58 -9.80
C HIS A 130 6.51 -6.44 -8.54
N TRP A 131 5.44 -6.58 -7.74
CA TRP A 131 5.41 -7.48 -6.59
C TRP A 131 5.18 -8.91 -7.09
N THR A 132 6.25 -9.69 -7.21
CA THR A 132 6.12 -11.13 -7.42
C THR A 132 5.59 -11.82 -6.16
N LYS A 133 4.85 -12.90 -6.39
CA LYS A 133 4.28 -13.79 -5.35
C LYS A 133 5.34 -14.48 -4.46
N ASN A 134 6.64 -14.26 -4.71
CA ASN A 134 7.77 -14.82 -3.97
C ASN A 134 8.13 -14.05 -2.68
N SER A 135 7.43 -12.96 -2.37
CA SER A 135 7.67 -12.12 -1.20
C SER A 135 7.80 -12.92 0.12
N GLN A 136 6.89 -13.88 0.36
CA GLN A 136 6.85 -14.63 1.62
C GLN A 136 8.08 -15.51 1.87
N SER A 137 8.65 -16.14 0.83
CA SER A 137 9.87 -16.95 0.96
C SER A 137 11.11 -16.08 1.13
N SER A 138 11.12 -14.91 0.48
CA SER A 138 12.20 -13.93 0.56
C SER A 138 12.31 -13.33 1.96
N PHE A 139 11.19 -12.90 2.57
CA PHE A 139 11.18 -12.39 3.93
C PHE A 139 11.62 -13.42 4.97
N LYS A 140 11.13 -14.67 4.87
CA LYS A 140 11.59 -15.76 5.75
C LYS A 140 13.07 -16.10 5.56
N SER A 141 13.60 -15.97 4.36
CA SER A 141 15.02 -16.16 4.07
C SER A 141 15.88 -15.02 4.65
N MET A 142 15.45 -13.77 4.49
CA MET A 142 16.12 -12.59 5.08
C MET A 142 16.09 -12.63 6.60
N SER A 143 14.96 -12.99 7.21
CA SER A 143 14.84 -13.16 8.66
C SER A 143 15.85 -14.17 9.20
N ARG A 144 15.97 -15.35 8.56
CA ARG A 144 16.99 -16.36 8.91
C ARG A 144 18.42 -15.83 8.75
N LYS A 145 18.70 -15.04 7.70
CA LYS A 145 20.02 -14.44 7.48
C LYS A 145 20.37 -13.41 8.56
N LEU A 146 19.42 -12.56 8.95
CA LEU A 146 19.60 -11.57 10.00
C LEU A 146 19.79 -12.22 11.38
N GLN A 147 18.99 -13.25 11.71
CA GLN A 147 19.18 -14.04 12.93
C GLN A 147 20.56 -14.70 12.99
N LYS A 148 21.02 -15.25 11.85
CA LYS A 148 22.36 -15.83 11.74
C LYS A 148 23.45 -14.77 11.97
N ALA A 149 23.35 -13.61 11.32
CA ALA A 149 24.30 -12.52 11.49
C ALA A 149 24.32 -11.98 12.93
N ALA A 150 23.16 -11.84 13.58
CA ALA A 150 23.06 -11.45 14.98
C ALA A 150 23.73 -12.46 15.92
N SER A 151 23.56 -13.76 15.65
CA SER A 151 24.21 -14.84 16.41
C SER A 151 25.73 -14.85 16.23
N GLU A 152 26.22 -14.56 15.03
CA GLU A 152 27.65 -14.45 14.73
C GLU A 152 28.30 -13.28 15.50
N ILE A 153 27.65 -12.10 15.53
CA ILE A 153 28.13 -10.94 16.31
C ILE A 153 28.24 -11.27 17.79
N ARG A 154 27.25 -12.00 18.34
CA ARG A 154 27.26 -12.42 19.76
C ARG A 154 28.41 -13.37 20.09
N ASN A 155 28.80 -14.24 19.16
CA ASN A 155 29.90 -15.21 19.35
C ASN A 155 31.29 -14.58 19.23
N VAL A 156 31.40 -13.40 18.60
CA VAL A 156 32.69 -12.68 18.45
C VAL A 156 33.05 -11.89 19.72
N ASN A 157 32.11 -11.65 20.63
CA ASN A 157 32.31 -10.77 21.79
C ASN A 157 32.74 -11.51 23.10
N TRP A 158 33.41 -12.68 22.99
CA TRP A 158 33.89 -13.48 24.12
C TRP A 158 35.40 -13.83 24.08
N LEU A 159 36.25 -12.92 23.60
CA LEU A 159 37.70 -12.96 23.82
C LEU A 159 38.21 -11.62 24.36
#